data_AF-A0A3M1JQ44-F1
#
_entry.id   AF-A0A3M1JQ44-F1
#
_cell.length_a   1.000
_cell.length_b   1.000
_cell.length_c   1.000
_cell.angle_alpha   90.00
_cell.angle_beta   90.00
_cell.angle_gamma   90.00
#
_symmetry.space_group_name_H-M   'P 1'
#
loop_
_entity.id
_entity.type
_entity.pdbx_description
1 polymer ?
#
loop_
_entity_poly.entity_id
_entity_poly.type
_entity_poly.pdbx_seq_one_letter_code
_entity_poly.pdbx_strand_id
1 'polypeptide(L)'
;MSWLQLVVLAVVQGITEFLPISSSAHLILVPALTDWPDQGLALDLAVHVGTLGAVLLYYRSDIRAMTVGGMALLRAPLQGTAPEGGARLLMALAVGALPVFIVGGVLVVMGW
;
A
#
# COMPACT_ATOMS: atom_id res chain seq x y z
N MET A 1 8.39 -18.75 16.33
CA MET A 1 9.25 -18.21 15.27
C MET A 1 10.60 -17.84 15.84
N SER A 2 11.67 -18.23 15.17
CA SER A 2 12.99 -17.70 15.48
C SER A 2 13.16 -16.30 14.87
N TRP A 3 14.05 -15.49 15.43
CA TRP A 3 14.40 -14.19 14.86
C TRP A 3 14.87 -14.27 13.40
N LEU A 4 15.56 -15.35 13.05
CA LEU A 4 16.01 -15.60 11.68
C LEU A 4 14.82 -15.72 10.71
N GLN A 5 13.77 -16.46 11.09
CA GLN A 5 12.57 -16.62 10.27
C GLN A 5 11.87 -15.28 10.01
N LEU A 6 11.75 -14.46 11.07
CA LEU A 6 11.16 -13.12 10.95
C LEU A 6 11.94 -12.23 9.98
N VAL A 7 13.28 -12.22 10.09
CA VAL A 7 14.13 -11.42 9.20
C VAL A 7 14.02 -11.90 7.76
N VAL A 8 14.06 -13.23 7.53
CA VAL A 8 13.95 -13.80 6.18
C VAL A 8 12.61 -13.43 5.54
N LEU A 9 11.49 -13.61 6.26
CA LEU A 9 10.16 -13.29 5.73
C LEU A 9 9.98 -11.78 5.51
N ALA A 10 10.53 -10.94 6.38
CA ALA A 10 10.52 -9.49 6.19
C ALA A 10 11.32 -9.07 4.94
N VAL A 11 12.47 -9.70 4.67
CA VAL A 11 13.25 -9.46 3.45
C VAL A 11 12.50 -9.94 2.22
N VAL A 12 11.91 -11.15 2.26
CA VAL A 12 11.08 -11.68 1.17
C VAL A 12 9.93 -10.73 0.87
N GLN A 13 9.18 -10.27 1.88
CA GLN A 13 8.13 -9.27 1.68
C GLN A 13 8.71 -7.99 1.08
N GLY A 14 9.78 -7.45 1.65
CA GLY A 14 10.38 -6.20 1.20
C GLY A 14 10.84 -6.23 -0.25
N ILE A 15 11.29 -7.37 -0.75
CA ILE A 15 11.65 -7.55 -2.16
C ILE A 15 10.39 -7.76 -3.01
N THR A 16 9.52 -8.69 -2.61
CA THR A 16 8.41 -9.16 -3.44
C THR A 16 7.24 -8.17 -3.51
N GLU A 17 7.08 -7.26 -2.54
CA GLU A 17 5.99 -6.28 -2.52
C GLU A 17 6.09 -5.28 -3.68
N PHE A 18 7.31 -4.91 -4.07
CA PHE A 18 7.53 -3.94 -5.14
C PHE A 18 7.69 -4.59 -6.52
N LEU A 19 7.80 -5.92 -6.56
CA LEU A 19 7.86 -6.68 -7.80
C LEU A 19 6.46 -7.25 -8.10
N PRO A 20 6.01 -7.27 -9.37
CA PRO A 20 4.70 -7.80 -9.75
C PRO A 20 4.69 -9.33 -9.76
N ILE A 21 5.01 -9.96 -8.62
CA ILE A 21 5.18 -11.41 -8.46
C ILE A 21 4.38 -11.99 -7.27
N SER A 22 3.46 -11.21 -6.68
CA SER A 22 2.62 -11.57 -5.52
C SER A 22 3.40 -11.85 -4.23
N SER A 23 3.51 -10.85 -3.37
CA SER A 23 4.18 -10.97 -2.06
C SER A 23 3.46 -11.96 -1.11
N SER A 24 2.12 -11.90 -1.05
CA SER A 24 1.31 -12.82 -0.24
C SER A 24 1.53 -14.29 -0.60
N ALA A 25 1.70 -14.62 -1.89
CA ALA A 25 1.97 -15.98 -2.31
C ALA A 25 3.30 -16.50 -1.73
N HIS A 26 4.33 -15.66 -1.66
CA HIS A 26 5.62 -16.04 -1.10
C HIS A 26 5.56 -16.27 0.41
N LEU A 27 4.80 -15.45 1.16
CA LEU A 27 4.62 -15.64 2.60
C LEU A 27 3.87 -16.95 2.92
N ILE A 28 2.86 -17.31 2.13
CA ILE A 28 2.11 -18.56 2.28
C ILE A 28 2.94 -19.78 1.84
N LEU A 29 3.76 -19.62 0.79
CA LEU A 29 4.53 -20.72 0.23
C LEU A 29 5.66 -21.18 1.15
N VAL A 30 6.26 -20.28 1.95
CA VAL A 30 7.37 -20.64 2.85
C VAL A 30 6.94 -21.68 3.90
N PRO A 31 5.87 -21.51 4.69
CA PRO A 31 5.31 -22.56 5.54
C PRO A 31 4.85 -23.81 4.80
N ALA A 32 4.39 -23.67 3.55
CA ALA A 32 3.93 -24.82 2.76
C ALA A 32 5.08 -25.72 2.26
N LEU A 33 6.27 -25.15 2.06
CA LEU A 33 7.46 -25.84 1.55
C LEU A 33 8.50 -26.17 2.63
N THR A 34 8.30 -25.70 3.86
CA THR A 34 9.25 -25.87 4.97
C THR A 34 8.52 -26.29 6.24
N ASP A 35 9.25 -26.76 7.25
CA ASP A 35 8.65 -27.04 8.57
C ASP A 35 8.43 -25.77 9.42
N TRP A 36 8.48 -24.58 8.81
CA TRP A 36 8.27 -23.34 9.53
C TRP A 36 6.78 -23.17 9.83
N PRO A 37 6.41 -22.76 11.05
CA PRO A 37 5.00 -22.59 11.35
C PRO A 37 4.42 -21.43 10.54
N ASP A 38 3.11 -21.48 10.31
CA ASP A 38 2.37 -20.36 9.77
C ASP A 38 2.41 -19.19 10.77
N GLN A 39 2.71 -18.02 10.24
CA GLN A 39 2.91 -16.78 11.00
C GLN A 39 1.59 -16.02 11.13
N GLY A 40 0.62 -16.37 10.28
CA GLY A 40 -0.72 -15.84 10.27
C GLY A 40 -0.81 -14.35 9.95
N LEU A 41 -2.03 -13.83 10.05
CA LEU A 41 -2.39 -12.46 9.68
C LEU A 41 -1.56 -11.39 10.40
N ALA A 42 -1.06 -11.67 11.61
CA ALA A 42 -0.27 -10.72 12.38
C ALA A 42 1.07 -10.38 11.71
N LEU A 43 1.77 -11.38 11.17
CA LEU A 43 3.02 -11.13 10.45
C LEU A 43 2.75 -10.45 9.12
N ASP A 44 1.78 -10.95 8.35
CA ASP A 44 1.38 -10.41 7.04
C ASP A 44 1.08 -8.91 7.14
N LEU A 45 0.32 -8.51 8.17
CA LEU A 45 0.02 -7.12 8.47
C LEU A 45 1.27 -6.33 8.84
N ALA A 46 2.12 -6.87 9.73
CA ALA A 46 3.33 -6.18 10.19
C ALA A 46 4.30 -5.90 9.03
N VAL A 47 4.50 -6.86 8.13
CA VAL A 47 5.40 -6.69 6.98
C VAL A 47 4.79 -5.78 5.90
N HIS A 48 3.46 -5.78 5.72
CA HIS A 48 2.75 -4.79 4.89
C HIS A 48 2.91 -3.36 5.45
N VAL A 49 2.79 -3.18 6.77
CA VAL A 49 3.02 -1.87 7.39
C VAL A 49 4.47 -1.43 7.19
N GLY A 50 5.43 -2.36 7.27
CA GLY A 50 6.84 -2.07 6.99
C GLY A 50 7.09 -1.58 5.57
N THR A 51 6.52 -2.26 4.57
CA THR A 51 6.66 -1.89 3.15
C THR A 51 5.91 -0.61 2.82
N LEU A 52 4.72 -0.39 3.37
CA LEU A 52 4.02 0.90 3.31
C LEU A 52 4.90 2.01 3.88
N GLY A 53 5.52 1.80 5.04
CA GLY A 53 6.45 2.75 5.65
C GLY A 53 7.64 3.08 4.73
N ALA A 54 8.18 2.10 4.02
CA ALA A 54 9.25 2.31 3.04
C ALA A 54 8.79 3.21 1.87
N VAL A 55 7.59 2.98 1.32
CA VAL A 55 6.98 3.82 0.27
C VAL A 55 6.78 5.25 0.77
N LEU A 56 6.22 5.42 1.96
CA LEU A 56 5.97 6.73 2.56
C LEU A 56 7.29 7.51 2.78
N LEU A 57 8.35 6.83 3.22
CA LEU A 57 9.66 7.44 3.43
C LEU A 57 10.35 7.80 2.11
N TYR A 58 10.27 6.92 1.11
CA TYR A 58 10.86 7.13 -0.21
C TYR A 58 10.19 8.30 -0.94
N TYR A 59 8.86 8.31 -1.01
CA TYR A 59 8.06 9.35 -1.67
C TYR A 59 7.68 10.53 -0.76
N ARG A 60 8.41 10.75 0.34
CA ARG A 60 8.09 11.79 1.33
C ARG A 60 7.95 13.21 0.74
N SER A 61 8.72 13.52 -0.30
CA SER A 61 8.64 14.81 -1.01
C SER A 61 7.33 14.96 -1.76
N ASP A 62 6.93 13.92 -2.47
CA ASP A 62 5.71 13.90 -3.28
C ASP A 62 4.49 13.87 -2.38
N ILE A 63 4.55 13.14 -1.27
CA ILE A 63 3.52 13.15 -0.22
C ILE A 63 3.35 14.55 0.33
N ARG A 64 4.45 15.24 0.70
CA ARG A 64 4.37 16.63 1.16
C ARG A 64 3.75 17.54 0.09
N ALA A 65 4.14 17.38 -1.17
CA ALA A 65 3.58 18.15 -2.27
C ALA A 65 2.07 17.89 -2.45
N MET A 66 1.64 16.62 -2.36
CA MET A 66 0.23 16.21 -2.41
C MET A 66 -0.57 16.78 -1.24
N THR A 67 -0.03 16.73 -0.01
CA THR A 67 -0.70 17.27 1.18
C THR A 67 -0.91 18.78 1.07
N VAL A 68 0.12 19.53 0.66
CA VAL A 68 0.03 20.99 0.49
C VAL A 68 -0.90 21.35 -0.68
N GLY A 69 -0.73 20.69 -1.84
CA GLY A 69 -1.57 20.90 -3.02
C GLY A 69 -3.04 20.54 -2.77
N GLY A 70 -3.30 19.46 -2.04
CA GLY A 70 -4.65 19.07 -1.63
C GLY A 70 -5.33 20.07 -0.71
N MET A 71 -4.59 20.63 0.26
CA MET A 71 -5.12 21.69 1.12
C MET A 71 -5.47 22.96 0.32
N ALA A 72 -4.72 23.27 -0.73
CA ALA A 72 -5.03 24.36 -1.65
C ALA A 72 -6.32 24.08 -2.45
N LEU A 73 -6.55 22.84 -2.89
CA LEU A 73 -7.80 22.45 -3.57
C LEU A 73 -9.04 22.67 -2.70
N LEU A 74 -8.96 22.40 -1.39
CA LEU A 74 -10.07 22.62 -0.46
C LEU A 74 -10.42 24.12 -0.28
N ARG A 75 -9.45 25.01 -0.55
CA ARG A 75 -9.60 26.47 -0.37
C ARG A 75 -9.89 27.22 -1.67
N ALA A 76 -9.45 26.69 -2.80
CA ALA A 76 -9.59 27.29 -4.12
C ALA A 76 -10.60 26.62 -5.10
N PRO A 77 -11.67 25.88 -4.69
CA PRO A 77 -12.59 25.24 -5.65
C PRO A 77 -13.23 26.20 -6.67
N LEU A 78 -13.19 27.51 -6.40
CA LEU A 78 -13.95 28.53 -7.11
C LEU A 78 -13.21 29.17 -8.30
N GLN A 79 -11.93 28.87 -8.53
CA GLN A 79 -11.13 29.61 -9.52
C GLN A 79 -11.03 28.96 -10.91
N GLY A 80 -11.58 27.76 -11.11
CA GLY A 80 -11.64 27.10 -12.43
C GLY A 80 -10.28 26.73 -13.05
N THR A 81 -9.18 26.90 -12.32
CA THR A 81 -7.84 26.53 -12.77
C THR A 81 -7.61 25.04 -12.61
N ALA A 82 -7.05 24.40 -13.63
CA ALA A 82 -6.69 22.99 -13.58
C ALA A 82 -5.69 22.74 -12.44
N PRO A 83 -5.82 21.65 -11.67
CA PRO A 83 -4.89 21.34 -10.60
C PRO A 83 -3.48 21.07 -11.13
N GLU A 84 -2.48 21.71 -10.54
CA GLU A 84 -1.07 21.58 -10.93
C GLU A 84 -0.23 20.93 -9.81
N GLY A 85 0.90 20.35 -10.20
CA GLY A 85 1.87 19.74 -9.27
C GLY A 85 1.25 18.69 -8.33
N GLY A 86 1.46 18.86 -7.02
CA GLY A 86 0.99 17.92 -6.00
C GLY A 86 -0.53 17.74 -5.94
N ALA A 87 -1.31 18.78 -6.29
CA ALA A 87 -2.77 18.68 -6.36
C ALA A 87 -3.22 17.71 -7.46
N ARG A 88 -2.55 17.75 -8.62
CA ARG A 88 -2.78 16.82 -9.72
C ARG A 88 -2.44 15.38 -9.34
N LEU A 89 -1.30 15.18 -8.66
CA LEU A 89 -0.87 13.85 -8.19
C LEU A 89 -1.89 13.26 -7.21
N LEU A 90 -2.37 14.07 -6.25
CA LEU A 90 -3.39 13.65 -5.29
C LEU A 90 -4.69 13.24 -6.00
N MET A 91 -5.17 14.03 -6.96
CA MET A 91 -6.37 13.68 -7.72
C MET A 91 -6.17 12.43 -8.57
N ALA A 92 -5.03 12.29 -9.25
CA ALA A 92 -4.72 11.11 -10.03
C ALA A 92 -4.74 9.84 -9.16
N LEU A 93 -4.15 9.92 -7.97
CA LEU A 93 -4.19 8.83 -6.99
C LEU A 93 -5.61 8.53 -6.52
N ALA A 94 -6.39 9.56 -6.17
CA ALA A 94 -7.78 9.38 -5.71
C ALA A 94 -8.67 8.76 -6.80
N VAL A 95 -8.58 9.25 -8.03
CA VAL A 95 -9.32 8.71 -9.18
C VAL A 95 -8.86 7.29 -9.50
N GLY A 96 -7.56 7.00 -9.43
CA GLY A 96 -7.00 5.67 -9.67
C GLY A 96 -7.41 4.64 -8.60
N ALA A 97 -7.57 5.06 -7.34
CA ALA A 97 -8.00 4.19 -6.24
C ALA A 97 -9.52 3.98 -6.21
N LEU A 98 -10.30 4.90 -6.78
CA LEU A 98 -11.76 4.87 -6.72
C LEU A 98 -12.39 3.54 -7.24
N PRO A 99 -11.96 2.96 -8.38
CA PRO A 99 -12.48 1.67 -8.83
C PRO A 99 -12.28 0.54 -7.82
N VAL A 100 -11.13 0.52 -7.12
CA VAL A 100 -10.80 -0.50 -6.12
C VAL A 100 -11.78 -0.41 -4.94
N PHE A 101 -12.05 0.80 -4.44
CA PHE A 101 -13.01 0.99 -3.35
C PHE A 101 -14.45 0.66 -3.75
N ILE A 102 -14.87 1.04 -4.97
CA ILE A 102 -16.21 0.74 -5.47
C ILE A 102 -16.40 -0.77 -5.60
N VAL A 103 -15.50 -1.45 -6.32
CA VAL A 103 -15.60 -2.89 -6.55
C VAL A 103 -15.50 -3.65 -5.22
N GLY A 104 -14.53 -3.31 -4.37
CA GLY A 104 -14.38 -3.91 -3.05
C GLY A 104 -15.61 -3.72 -2.16
N GLY A 105 -16.16 -2.51 -2.12
CA GLY A 105 -17.38 -2.22 -1.35
C GLY A 105 -18.60 -2.98 -1.87
N VAL A 106 -18.76 -3.09 -3.19
CA VAL A 106 -19.83 -3.89 -3.80
C VAL A 106 -19.71 -5.36 -3.43
N LEU A 107 -18.50 -5.93 -3.50
CA LEU A 107 -18.24 -7.33 -3.13
C LEU A 107 -18.62 -7.60 -1.67
N VAL A 108 -18.21 -6.72 -0.75
CA VAL A 108 -18.56 -6.83 0.68
C VAL A 108 -20.09 -6.78 0.88
N VAL A 109 -20.81 -5.90 0.19
CA VAL A 109 -22.28 -5.81 0.27
C VAL A 109 -22.96 -7.06 -0.30
N MET A 110 -22.35 -7.72 -1.28
CA MET A 110 -22.82 -9.00 -1.84
C MET A 110 -22.52 -10.22 -0.94
N GLY A 111 -21.86 -10.03 0.20
CA GLY A 111 -21.55 -11.11 1.15
C GLY A 111 -20.34 -11.95 0.75
N TRP A 112 -19.43 -11.40 -0.06
CA TRP A 112 -18.09 -11.94 -0.25
C TRP A 112 -17.18 -11.61 0.95
#